data_AF-A0A660RBN0-F1
#
_entry.id   AF-A0A660RBN0-F1
#
_cell.length_a   1.000
_cell.length_b   1.000
_cell.length_c   1.000
_cell.angle_alpha   90.00
_cell.angle_beta   90.00
_cell.angle_gamma   90.00
#
_symmetry.space_group_name_H-M   'P 1'
#
loop_
_entity.id
_entity.type
_entity.pdbx_description
1 polymer ?
#
loop_
_entity_poly.entity_id
_entity_poly.type
_entity_poly.pdbx_seq_one_letter_code
_entity_poly.pdbx_strand_id
1 'polypeptide(L)'
;MSFLILLLALLAFSEAIDVAQKGASLLSESREHWFPLIRLLYFYNGLTELEKAVNLAPTDLNVRLIRVSALFEFRDIDYIRQICKEDLEFLIIYNGKKSRAVFKKFDNIIYYMLCVLSIEDREIDKARLYFKKLSELEDDSGYIKLLKMSYPQIAFKANSDEREK
;
A
#
# COMPACT_ATOMS: atom_id res chain seq x y z
N MET A 1 -16.83 -12.29 -6.27
CA MET A 1 -15.41 -12.67 -6.43
C MET A 1 -14.62 -11.40 -6.67
N SER A 2 -13.72 -11.06 -5.74
CA SER A 2 -13.08 -9.75 -5.68
C SER A 2 -11.96 -9.64 -6.73
N PHE A 3 -11.85 -8.46 -7.36
CA PHE A 3 -10.82 -8.09 -8.36
C PHE A 3 -9.37 -8.37 -7.86
N LEU A 4 -9.21 -8.47 -6.54
CA LEU A 4 -8.01 -8.90 -5.83
C LEU A 4 -7.46 -10.25 -6.30
N ILE A 5 -8.33 -11.22 -6.61
CA ILE A 5 -7.93 -12.58 -7.00
C ILE A 5 -7.40 -12.60 -8.43
N LEU A 6 -7.93 -11.76 -9.32
CA LEU A 6 -7.48 -11.66 -10.71
C LEU A 6 -6.12 -10.96 -10.82
N LEU A 7 -5.84 -10.02 -9.91
CA LEU A 7 -4.55 -9.33 -9.82
C LEU A 7 -3.41 -10.24 -9.34
N LEU A 8 -3.73 -11.23 -8.49
CA LEU A 8 -2.79 -12.21 -7.93
C LEU A 8 -2.30 -13.25 -8.95
N ALA A 9 -3.03 -13.49 -10.05
CA ALA A 9 -2.77 -14.58 -10.99
C ALA A 9 -1.72 -14.26 -12.08
N LEU A 10 -1.16 -13.05 -12.14
CA LEU A 10 -0.36 -12.55 -13.28
C LEU A 10 1.14 -12.35 -12.99
N LEU A 11 1.64 -12.90 -11.89
CA LEU A 11 3.03 -12.68 -11.44
C LEU A 11 3.84 -13.99 -11.50
N ALA A 12 5.02 -13.93 -12.12
CA ALA A 12 5.90 -15.06 -12.34
C ALA A 12 6.17 -15.84 -11.05
N PHE A 13 5.95 -17.16 -11.10
CA PHE A 13 6.14 -18.10 -9.99
C PHE A 13 7.56 -18.00 -9.41
N SER A 14 7.68 -17.33 -8.27
CA SER A 14 8.89 -17.33 -7.46
C SER A 14 8.49 -17.72 -6.04
N GLU A 15 9.33 -18.53 -5.38
CA GLU A 15 9.10 -18.99 -4.01
C GLU A 15 8.76 -17.83 -3.06
N ALA A 16 9.40 -16.67 -3.25
CA ALA A 16 9.13 -15.48 -2.45
C ALA A 16 7.70 -14.93 -2.64
N ILE A 17 7.15 -14.97 -3.85
CA ILE A 17 5.76 -14.55 -4.12
C ILE A 17 4.77 -15.52 -3.49
N ASP A 18 5.01 -16.83 -3.56
CA ASP A 18 4.12 -17.83 -2.93
C ASP A 18 4.08 -17.65 -1.40
N VAL A 19 5.25 -17.43 -0.79
CA VAL A 19 5.37 -17.12 0.63
C VAL A 19 4.64 -15.82 0.97
N ALA A 20 4.76 -14.79 0.12
CA ALA A 20 4.06 -13.52 0.32
C ALA A 20 2.53 -13.68 0.25
N GLN A 21 2.03 -14.45 -0.72
CA GLN A 21 0.60 -14.72 -0.88
C GLN A 21 0.04 -15.51 0.29
N LYS A 22 0.78 -16.49 0.79
CA LYS A 22 0.43 -17.22 2.02
C LYS A 22 0.32 -16.27 3.21
N GLY A 23 1.30 -15.37 3.39
CA GLY A 23 1.27 -14.36 4.45
C GLY A 23 0.05 -13.44 4.34
N ALA A 24 -0.26 -12.96 3.15
CA ALA A 24 -1.44 -12.14 2.89
C ALA A 24 -2.77 -12.88 3.18
N SER A 25 -2.85 -14.16 2.83
CA SER A 25 -4.02 -15.00 3.13
C SER A 25 -4.23 -15.15 4.64
N LEU A 26 -3.17 -15.44 5.40
CA LEU A 26 -3.24 -15.53 6.87
C LEU A 26 -3.68 -14.21 7.51
N LEU A 27 -3.22 -13.06 6.98
CA LEU A 27 -3.71 -11.77 7.45
C LEU A 27 -5.18 -11.53 7.13
N SER A 28 -5.69 -12.02 5.99
CA SER A 28 -7.12 -11.98 5.71
C SER A 28 -7.92 -12.82 6.71
N GLU A 29 -7.48 -14.05 6.98
CA GLU A 29 -8.08 -14.94 7.99
C GLU A 29 -8.09 -14.30 9.38
N SER A 30 -7.03 -13.59 9.76
CA SER A 30 -6.97 -12.85 11.04
C SER A 30 -8.09 -11.81 11.20
N ARG A 31 -8.52 -11.18 10.11
CA ARG A 31 -9.60 -10.17 10.14
C ARG A 31 -10.98 -10.80 10.27
N GLU A 32 -11.18 -11.93 9.61
CA GLU A 32 -12.48 -12.58 9.49
C GLU A 32 -12.78 -13.51 10.66
N HIS A 33 -11.75 -14.00 11.36
CA HIS A 33 -11.95 -14.98 12.43
C HIS A 33 -12.64 -14.38 13.66
N TRP A 34 -13.67 -15.06 14.19
CA TRP A 34 -14.48 -14.54 15.31
C TRP A 34 -13.73 -14.60 16.67
N PHE A 35 -12.91 -15.63 16.89
CA PHE A 35 -12.25 -15.86 18.18
C PHE A 35 -10.91 -15.10 18.31
N PRO A 36 -10.72 -14.22 19.32
CA PRO A 36 -9.58 -13.31 19.40
C PRO A 36 -8.18 -13.95 19.40
N LEU A 37 -7.99 -15.08 20.09
CA LEU A 37 -6.66 -15.71 20.15
C LEU A 37 -6.25 -16.31 18.79
N ILE A 38 -7.21 -16.83 18.04
CA ILE A 38 -6.96 -17.34 16.69
C ILE A 38 -6.68 -16.18 15.72
N ARG A 39 -7.36 -15.03 15.89
CA ARG A 39 -7.04 -13.81 15.12
C ARG A 39 -5.59 -13.39 15.32
N LEU A 40 -5.11 -13.38 16.56
CA LEU A 40 -3.72 -13.04 16.88
C LEU A 40 -2.75 -14.06 16.27
N LEU A 41 -3.05 -15.36 16.37
CA LEU A 41 -2.22 -16.41 15.76
C LEU A 41 -2.08 -16.21 14.25
N TYR A 42 -3.19 -16.00 13.54
CA TYR A 42 -3.18 -15.73 12.11
C TYR A 42 -2.44 -14.43 11.77
N PHE A 43 -2.59 -13.39 12.59
CA PHE A 43 -1.88 -12.12 12.42
C PHE A 43 -0.36 -12.33 12.47
N TYR A 44 0.14 -12.94 13.55
CA TYR A 44 1.57 -13.17 13.74
C TYR A 44 2.17 -14.10 12.68
N ASN A 45 1.47 -15.17 12.32
CA ASN A 45 1.92 -16.07 11.27
C ASN A 45 1.93 -15.36 9.91
N GLY A 46 0.91 -14.56 9.60
CA GLY A 46 0.85 -13.78 8.37
C GLY A 46 1.99 -12.77 8.26
N LEU A 47 2.25 -12.02 9.33
CA LEU A 47 3.38 -11.09 9.40
C LEU A 47 4.72 -11.81 9.20
N THR A 48 4.93 -12.94 9.87
CA THR A 48 6.17 -13.73 9.76
C THR A 48 6.43 -14.22 8.33
N GLU A 49 5.40 -14.73 7.65
CA GLU A 49 5.54 -15.17 6.25
C GLU A 49 5.83 -13.98 5.32
N LEU A 50 5.21 -12.82 5.53
CA LEU A 50 5.50 -11.61 4.75
C LEU A 50 6.93 -11.09 4.97
N GLU A 51 7.44 -11.14 6.20
CA GLU A 51 8.85 -10.83 6.49
C GLU A 51 9.79 -11.82 5.81
N LYS A 52 9.48 -13.11 5.88
CA LYS A 52 10.24 -14.16 5.18
C LYS A 52 10.28 -13.93 3.68
N ALA A 53 9.15 -13.58 3.05
CA ALA A 53 9.08 -13.30 1.62
C ALA A 53 10.02 -12.15 1.20
N VAL A 54 10.02 -11.06 1.97
CA VAL A 54 10.91 -9.92 1.72
C VAL A 54 12.38 -10.28 1.95
N ASN A 55 12.68 -11.11 2.95
CA ASN A 55 14.05 -11.59 3.16
C ASN A 55 14.54 -12.49 2.00
N LEU A 56 13.65 -13.28 1.40
CA LEU A 56 13.97 -14.10 0.23
C LEU A 56 14.21 -13.26 -1.03
N ALA A 57 13.41 -12.21 -1.24
CA ALA A 57 13.49 -11.36 -2.43
C ALA A 57 13.37 -9.86 -2.07
N PRO A 58 14.41 -9.24 -1.48
CA PRO A 58 14.32 -7.91 -0.86
C PRO A 58 14.10 -6.76 -1.84
N THR A 59 14.44 -6.96 -3.12
CA THR A 59 14.26 -5.97 -4.19
C THR A 59 13.09 -6.27 -5.11
N ASP A 60 12.31 -7.33 -4.83
CA ASP A 60 11.17 -7.69 -5.65
C ASP A 60 9.99 -6.77 -5.36
N LEU A 61 9.58 -6.04 -6.39
CA LEU A 61 8.49 -5.07 -6.30
C LEU A 61 7.14 -5.74 -6.05
N ASN A 62 6.91 -6.96 -6.55
CA ASN A 62 5.66 -7.67 -6.33
C ASN A 62 5.54 -8.13 -4.89
N VAL A 63 6.63 -8.67 -4.33
CA VAL A 63 6.66 -9.12 -2.93
C VAL A 63 6.32 -7.94 -2.00
N ARG A 64 6.95 -6.79 -2.21
CA ARG A 64 6.66 -5.57 -1.41
C ARG A 64 5.26 -5.05 -1.64
N LEU A 65 4.75 -5.08 -2.88
CA LEU A 65 3.38 -4.69 -3.17
C LEU A 65 2.36 -5.59 -2.47
N ILE A 66 2.57 -6.91 -2.46
CA ILE A 66 1.73 -7.87 -1.73
C ILE A 66 1.79 -7.57 -0.23
N ARG A 67 2.99 -7.39 0.32
CA ARG A 67 3.18 -7.11 1.75
C ARG A 67 2.45 -5.85 2.18
N VAL A 68 2.65 -4.73 1.48
CA VAL A 68 1.97 -3.48 1.86
C VAL A 68 0.47 -3.57 1.67
N SER A 69 -0.01 -4.20 0.60
CA SER A 69 -1.46 -4.36 0.37
C SER A 69 -2.14 -5.16 1.48
N ALA A 70 -1.46 -6.19 2.01
CA ALA A 70 -1.97 -7.01 3.09
C ALA A 70 -1.89 -6.32 4.47
N LEU A 71 -0.80 -5.58 4.72
CA LEU A 71 -0.53 -4.92 5.99
C LEU A 71 -1.24 -3.56 6.17
N PHE A 72 -1.63 -2.90 5.08
CA PHE A 72 -2.22 -1.56 5.13
C PHE A 72 -3.51 -1.48 5.97
N GLU A 73 -4.24 -2.58 6.08
CA GLU A 73 -5.46 -2.68 6.89
C GLU A 73 -5.17 -2.69 8.39
N PHE A 74 -3.92 -2.94 8.77
CA PHE A 74 -3.43 -2.94 10.16
C PHE A 74 -2.55 -1.72 10.46
N ARG A 75 -2.60 -0.68 9.61
CA ARG A 75 -1.79 0.56 9.71
C ARG A 75 -2.00 1.37 11.00
N ASP A 76 -3.03 1.05 11.78
CA ASP A 76 -3.22 1.64 13.11
C ASP A 76 -2.13 1.20 14.09
N ILE A 77 -1.42 0.10 13.82
CA ILE A 77 -0.26 -0.37 14.59
C ILE A 77 1.00 0.33 14.07
N ASP A 78 1.70 1.09 14.92
CA ASP A 78 2.84 1.93 14.51
C ASP A 78 3.96 1.16 13.79
N TYR A 79 4.33 -0.04 14.28
CA TYR A 79 5.30 -0.90 13.62
C TYR A 79 4.88 -1.27 12.18
N ILE A 80 3.60 -1.60 11.99
CA ILE A 80 3.05 -1.96 10.69
C ILE A 80 2.95 -0.74 9.79
N ARG A 81 2.57 0.41 10.33
CA ARG A 81 2.52 1.69 9.61
C ARG A 81 3.89 2.03 9.02
N GLN A 82 4.96 1.86 9.81
CA GLN A 82 6.33 2.09 9.37
C GLN A 82 6.72 1.14 8.22
N ILE A 83 6.44 -0.16 8.34
CA ILE A 83 6.68 -1.12 7.25
C ILE A 83 5.96 -0.71 5.96
N CYS A 84 4.68 -0.33 6.06
CA CYS A 84 3.89 0.11 4.91
C CYS A 84 4.51 1.34 4.24
N LYS A 85 4.96 2.34 5.01
CA LYS A 85 5.65 3.52 4.47
C LYS A 85 6.91 3.13 3.70
N GLU A 86 7.77 2.32 4.31
CA GLU A 86 9.04 1.90 3.71
C GLU A 86 8.82 1.14 2.40
N ASP A 87 7.83 0.26 2.34
CA ASP A 87 7.50 -0.46 1.11
C ASP A 87 6.94 0.46 0.03
N LEU A 88 6.03 1.38 0.37
CA LEU A 88 5.47 2.31 -0.61
C LEU A 88 6.54 3.27 -1.16
N GLU A 89 7.43 3.78 -0.30
CA GLU A 89 8.57 4.59 -0.72
C GLU A 89 9.54 3.81 -1.59
N PHE A 90 9.83 2.55 -1.23
CA PHE A 90 10.63 1.65 -2.05
C PHE A 90 10.01 1.45 -3.42
N LEU A 91 8.71 1.19 -3.49
CA LEU A 91 7.97 0.99 -4.73
C LEU A 91 8.09 2.23 -5.63
N ILE A 92 7.97 3.45 -5.10
CA ILE A 92 8.16 4.68 -5.90
C ILE A 92 9.60 4.83 -6.39
N ILE A 93 10.59 4.69 -5.49
CA ILE A 93 12.00 4.94 -5.82
C ILE A 93 12.53 3.92 -6.82
N TYR A 94 12.23 2.63 -6.59
CA TYR A 94 12.80 1.53 -7.36
C TYR A 94 12.06 1.30 -8.68
N ASN A 95 10.74 1.60 -8.76
CA ASN A 95 10.00 1.67 -10.02
C ASN A 95 10.55 2.77 -10.95
N GLY A 96 11.18 3.82 -10.41
CA GLY A 96 11.88 4.83 -11.21
C GLY A 96 13.11 4.31 -11.97
N LYS A 97 13.68 3.15 -11.60
CA LYS A 97 14.95 2.62 -12.14
C LYS A 97 14.82 1.41 -13.07
N LYS A 98 13.71 0.68 -13.07
CA LYS A 98 13.44 -0.48 -13.95
C LYS A 98 12.08 -0.34 -14.65
N SER A 99 11.96 -0.90 -15.87
CA SER A 99 10.83 -0.77 -16.82
C SER A 99 9.48 -0.37 -16.20
N ARG A 100 9.15 0.92 -16.39
CA ARG A 100 8.04 1.67 -15.79
C ARG A 100 6.64 1.14 -16.13
N ALA A 101 6.49 0.29 -17.15
CA ALA A 101 5.18 0.04 -17.75
C ALA A 101 4.21 -0.77 -16.87
N VAL A 102 4.70 -1.81 -16.18
CA VAL A 102 3.83 -2.75 -15.46
C VAL A 102 3.37 -2.20 -14.11
N PHE A 103 4.25 -1.48 -13.41
CA PHE A 103 3.95 -0.96 -12.06
C PHE A 103 3.25 0.39 -12.06
N LYS A 104 3.31 1.15 -13.15
CA LYS A 104 2.61 2.44 -13.27
C LYS A 104 1.10 2.33 -13.02
N LYS A 105 0.49 1.18 -13.32
CA LYS A 105 -0.93 0.92 -13.03
C LYS A 105 -1.26 0.93 -11.53
N PHE A 106 -0.26 0.80 -10.67
CA PHE A 106 -0.40 0.85 -9.21
C PHE A 106 -0.08 2.22 -8.62
N ASP A 107 0.38 3.19 -9.41
CA ASP A 107 0.74 4.52 -8.90
C ASP A 107 -0.45 5.18 -8.17
N ASN A 108 -1.67 5.02 -8.69
CA ASN A 108 -2.89 5.54 -8.07
C ASN A 108 -3.08 5.01 -6.64
N ILE A 109 -3.01 3.68 -6.44
CA ILE A 109 -3.20 3.08 -5.11
C ILE A 109 -2.01 3.37 -4.18
N ILE A 110 -0.79 3.42 -4.72
CA ILE A 110 0.42 3.72 -3.93
C ILE A 110 0.36 5.15 -3.39
N TYR A 111 0.07 6.15 -4.22
CA TYR A 111 -0.04 7.54 -3.77
C TYR A 111 -1.25 7.75 -2.86
N TYR A 112 -2.35 7.04 -3.09
CA TYR A 112 -3.47 7.01 -2.16
C TYR A 112 -3.04 6.53 -0.77
N MET A 113 -2.39 5.37 -0.68
CA MET A 113 -1.93 4.79 0.59
C MET A 113 -0.93 5.70 1.29
N LEU A 114 0.06 6.26 0.57
CA LEU A 114 1.02 7.21 1.14
C LEU A 114 0.35 8.47 1.67
N CYS A 115 -0.68 8.97 0.98
CA CYS A 115 -1.46 10.10 1.44
C CYS A 115 -2.15 9.76 2.78
N VAL A 116 -2.84 8.62 2.86
CA VAL A 116 -3.47 8.13 4.10
C VAL A 116 -2.47 8.04 5.26
N LEU A 117 -1.34 7.36 5.07
CA LEU A 117 -0.33 7.20 6.13
C LEU A 117 0.25 8.55 6.57
N SER A 118 0.48 9.47 5.64
CA SER A 118 0.98 10.82 5.96
C SER A 118 -0.04 11.62 6.78
N ILE A 119 -1.33 11.44 6.51
CA ILE A 119 -2.41 12.09 7.27
C ILE A 119 -2.45 11.54 8.71
N GLU A 120 -2.42 10.21 8.84
CA GLU A 120 -2.47 9.52 10.14
C GLU A 120 -1.28 9.93 11.03
N ASP A 121 -0.10 10.09 10.44
CA ASP A 121 1.10 10.58 11.14
C ASP A 121 1.20 12.11 11.25
N ARG A 122 0.14 12.83 10.86
CA ARG A 122 0.06 14.30 10.90
C ARG A 122 1.13 15.03 10.07
N GLU A 123 1.72 14.35 9.11
CA GLU A 123 2.67 14.89 8.13
C GLU A 123 1.91 15.58 6.98
N ILE A 124 1.19 16.67 7.29
CA ILE A 124 0.22 17.29 6.37
C ILE A 124 0.86 17.75 5.04
N ASP A 125 2.10 18.22 5.06
CA ASP A 125 2.79 18.65 3.84
C ASP A 125 3.11 17.46 2.91
N LYS A 126 3.51 16.31 3.47
CA LYS A 126 3.67 15.07 2.70
C LYS A 126 2.33 14.57 2.18
N ALA A 127 1.28 14.61 3.00
CA ALA A 127 -0.07 14.24 2.57
C ALA A 127 -0.52 15.06 1.36
N ARG A 128 -0.29 16.38 1.37
CA ARG A 128 -0.59 17.28 0.24
C ARG A 128 0.27 16.97 -0.99
N LEU A 129 1.56 16.67 -0.80
CA LEU A 129 2.44 16.27 -1.88
C LEU A 129 1.93 15.00 -2.58
N TYR A 130 1.61 13.95 -1.82
CA TYR A 130 1.11 12.69 -2.38
C TYR A 130 -0.29 12.85 -2.99
N PHE A 131 -1.16 13.67 -2.38
CA PHE A 131 -2.45 14.01 -2.98
C PHE A 131 -2.30 14.72 -4.33
N LYS A 132 -1.37 15.68 -4.43
CA LYS A 132 -1.06 16.36 -5.69
C LYS A 132 -0.58 15.36 -6.73
N LYS A 133 0.34 14.45 -6.36
CA LYS A 133 0.83 13.39 -7.24
C LYS A 133 -0.28 12.47 -7.73
N LEU A 134 -1.19 12.07 -6.83
CA LEU A 134 -2.38 11.30 -7.21
C LEU A 134 -3.30 12.06 -8.17
N SER A 135 -3.47 13.38 -7.98
CA SER A 135 -4.31 14.23 -8.83
C SER A 135 -3.71 14.50 -10.22
N GLU A 136 -2.39 14.34 -10.37
CA GLU A 136 -1.69 14.44 -11.66
C GLU A 136 -1.85 13.15 -12.49
N LEU A 137 -2.36 12.07 -11.91
CA LEU A 137 -2.62 10.80 -12.59
C LEU A 137 -4.06 10.76 -13.12
N GLU A 138 -4.30 9.98 -14.17
CA GLU A 138 -5.66 9.63 -14.60
C GLU A 138 -6.30 8.77 -13.49
N ASP A 139 -7.10 9.41 -12.61
CA ASP A 139 -7.78 8.76 -11.48
C ASP A 139 -9.19 8.26 -11.88
N ASP A 140 -9.22 7.14 -12.59
CA ASP A 140 -10.47 6.39 -12.83
C ASP A 140 -10.87 5.52 -11.61
N SER A 141 -9.98 5.40 -10.62
CA SER A 141 -10.14 4.54 -9.44
C SER A 141 -11.01 5.15 -8.34
N GLY A 142 -11.24 6.46 -8.35
CA GLY A 142 -12.05 7.15 -7.34
C GLY A 142 -11.33 7.37 -6.01
N TYR A 143 -10.01 7.18 -5.94
CA TYR A 143 -9.24 7.35 -4.70
C TYR A 143 -9.23 8.80 -4.22
N ILE A 144 -9.22 9.78 -5.13
CA ILE A 144 -9.31 11.21 -4.76
C ILE A 144 -10.64 11.49 -4.05
N LYS A 145 -11.74 10.91 -4.56
CA LYS A 145 -13.06 11.06 -3.93
C LYS A 145 -13.06 10.43 -2.53
N LEU A 146 -12.48 9.24 -2.40
CA LEU A 146 -12.37 8.55 -1.12
C LEU A 146 -11.58 9.37 -0.08
N LEU A 147 -10.41 9.93 -0.46
CA LEU A 147 -9.61 10.77 0.43
C LEU A 147 -10.39 12.00 0.92
N LYS A 148 -11.08 12.71 0.02
CA LYS A 148 -11.89 13.89 0.38
C LYS A 148 -13.05 13.53 1.31
N MET A 149 -13.65 12.36 1.14
CA MET A 149 -14.74 11.88 2.01
C MET A 149 -14.24 11.42 3.37
N SER A 150 -13.11 10.72 3.43
CA SER A 150 -12.53 10.19 4.67
C SER A 150 -11.82 11.25 5.51
N TYR A 151 -11.28 12.30 4.88
CA TYR A 151 -10.52 13.35 5.55
C TYR A 151 -10.98 14.77 5.15
N PRO A 152 -12.26 15.13 5.36
CA PRO A 152 -12.81 16.42 4.94
C PRO A 152 -12.16 17.64 5.62
N GLN A 153 -11.57 17.44 6.80
CA GLN A 153 -10.83 18.46 7.55
C GLN A 153 -9.51 18.87 6.88
N ILE A 154 -9.01 18.07 5.93
CA ILE A 154 -7.75 18.36 5.24
C ILE A 154 -8.06 19.18 4.00
N ALA A 155 -7.58 20.42 4.01
CA ALA A 155 -7.57 21.25 2.83
C ALA A 155 -6.57 20.68 1.81
N PHE A 156 -7.04 19.75 0.99
CA PHE A 156 -6.38 19.27 -0.21
C PHE A 156 -6.47 20.36 -1.30
N LYS A 157 -5.81 21.49 -1.06
CA LYS A 157 -5.58 22.48 -2.11
C LYS A 157 -4.42 21.94 -2.96
N ALA A 158 -4.67 21.64 -4.22
CA ALA A 158 -3.58 21.67 -5.19
C ALA A 158 -3.05 23.11 -5.17
N ASN A 159 -1.77 23.33 -4.88
CA ASN A 159 -1.20 24.68 -4.97
C ASN A 159 -1.48 25.21 -6.37
N SER A 160 -2.42 26.14 -6.47
CA SER A 160 -2.70 26.97 -7.64
C SER A 160 -2.02 28.32 -7.47
N ASP A 161 -0.81 28.35 -6.92
CA ASP A 161 -0.02 29.57 -6.76
C ASP A 161 1.43 29.29 -7.13
N GLU A 162 1.71 29.38 -8.43
CA GLU A 162 2.95 29.93 -8.98
C GLU A 162 2.78 30.32 -10.46
N ARG A 163 1.60 30.87 -10.81
CA ARG A 163 1.39 31.61 -12.07
C ARG A 163 0.46 32.78 -11.81
N GLU A 164 0.94 33.76 -11.06
CA GLU A 164 0.51 35.16 -11.15
C GLU A 164 1.37 36.00 -10.21
N LYS A 165 2.60 36.30 -10.65
CA LYS A 165 3.28 37.59 -10.47
C LYS A 165 4.18 37.83 -11.67
#